data_AF-A0A936YZ14-F1
#
_entry.id   AF-A0A936YZ14-F1
#
_cell.length_a   1.000
_cell.length_b   1.000
_cell.length_c   1.000
_cell.angle_alpha   90.00
_cell.angle_beta   90.00
_cell.angle_gamma   90.00
#
_symmetry.space_group_name_H-M   'P 1'
#
loop_
_entity.id
_entity.type
_entity.pdbx_description
1 polymer ?
#
loop_
_entity_poly.entity_id
_entity_poly.type
_entity_poly.pdbx_seq_one_letter_code
_entity_poly.pdbx_strand_id
1 'polypeptide(L)'
;MGHGHSRRSASRARAFWRAAGPVRWLLAALIACAGALALAAAPGLWQKIGADDVHDPHSPAVGVLQEPTEALQALPRDTVGARVRWVDALDRGLIQPRTNILPETKVNLRTTEVLLRNTGEMPMVRFPHRQHTLWLDCSNCHDELFARAAGTTRINMLLILSGEKCGLCHGAVAFPLTECKRCHSVERGSPEHQAFGKGLVRDANVP
;
A
#
# COMPACT_ATOMS: atom_id res chain seq x y z
N MET A 1 51.03 -50.52 47.73
CA MET A 1 50.75 -50.08 49.12
C MET A 1 49.81 -48.89 49.03
N GLY A 2 48.63 -48.81 49.62
CA GLY A 2 47.84 -49.73 50.41
C GLY A 2 46.46 -49.07 50.57
N HIS A 3 45.40 -49.88 50.53
CA HIS A 3 44.29 -49.86 51.48
C HIS A 3 43.20 -50.79 50.95
N GLY A 4 43.17 -51.98 51.53
CA GLY A 4 41.98 -52.81 51.58
C GLY A 4 41.31 -52.65 52.94
N HIS A 5 40.01 -52.94 52.93
CA HIS A 5 39.08 -53.30 54.02
C HIS A 5 37.85 -52.39 54.01
N SER A 6 36.62 -52.83 54.22
CA SER A 6 35.93 -54.14 54.29
C SER A 6 34.70 -53.86 55.17
N ARG A 7 33.48 -54.08 54.64
CA ARG A 7 32.28 -54.66 55.32
C ARG A 7 31.74 -53.89 56.56
N ARG A 8 30.46 -53.82 56.91
CA ARG A 8 29.11 -54.36 56.58
C ARG A 8 28.15 -53.29 57.17
N SER A 9 26.91 -53.08 56.75
CA SER A 9 25.78 -53.97 57.05
C SER A 9 24.52 -53.35 56.46
N ALA A 10 23.67 -54.20 55.89
CA ALA A 10 22.42 -53.85 55.26
C ALA A 10 21.31 -53.61 56.28
N SER A 11 20.47 -52.60 56.04
CA SER A 11 19.09 -52.58 56.53
C SER A 11 18.14 -52.46 55.34
N ARG A 12 17.28 -53.46 55.21
CA ARG A 12 16.18 -53.51 54.23
C ARG A 12 15.10 -52.51 54.65
N ALA A 13 14.68 -51.63 53.75
CA ALA A 13 13.32 -51.10 53.78
C ALA A 13 12.86 -50.58 52.40
N ARG A 14 12.06 -51.44 51.75
CA ARG A 14 10.83 -51.10 51.00
C ARG A 14 10.96 -50.18 49.78
N ALA A 15 10.77 -50.82 48.63
CA ALA A 15 10.35 -50.20 47.38
C ALA A 15 9.16 -49.25 47.60
N PHE A 16 9.31 -48.03 47.10
CA PHE A 16 8.19 -47.21 46.64
C PHE A 16 8.51 -46.77 45.22
N TRP A 17 8.18 -47.64 44.28
CA TRP A 17 7.82 -47.21 42.93
C TRP A 17 6.58 -46.33 43.06
N ARG A 18 6.76 -45.03 43.19
CA ARG A 18 5.68 -44.08 42.94
C ARG A 18 5.54 -43.97 41.44
N ALA A 19 4.56 -44.72 40.93
CA ALA A 19 4.03 -44.60 39.59
C ALA A 19 3.93 -43.12 39.18
N ALA A 20 4.60 -42.77 38.09
CA ALA A 20 4.33 -41.52 37.40
C ALA A 20 2.86 -41.57 36.93
N GLY A 21 1.99 -40.89 37.68
CA GLY A 21 0.55 -40.89 37.44
C GLY A 21 0.17 -40.25 36.09
N PRO A 22 -1.09 -40.45 35.65
CA PRO A 22 -1.60 -40.08 34.31
C PRO A 22 -1.56 -38.56 34.01
N VAL A 23 -1.21 -37.74 35.00
CA VAL A 23 -1.16 -36.28 34.92
C VAL A 23 -0.06 -35.79 33.96
N ARG A 24 1.07 -36.50 33.81
CA ARG A 24 2.11 -36.12 32.82
C ARG A 24 1.68 -36.35 31.37
N TRP A 25 0.78 -37.29 31.12
CA TRP A 25 0.25 -37.55 29.78
C TRP A 25 -0.89 -36.59 29.40
N LEU A 26 -1.67 -36.11 30.38
CA LEU A 26 -2.72 -35.11 30.16
C LEU A 26 -2.15 -33.72 29.80
N LEU A 27 -1.00 -33.33 30.37
CA LEU A 27 -0.31 -32.09 29.99
C LEU A 27 0.32 -32.17 28.58
N ALA A 28 0.81 -33.34 28.17
CA ALA A 28 1.30 -33.55 26.80
C ALA A 28 0.15 -33.56 25.78
N ALA A 29 -1.02 -34.10 26.13
CA ALA A 29 -2.20 -34.09 25.28
C ALA A 29 -2.82 -32.69 25.12
N LEU A 30 -2.78 -31.85 26.17
CA LEU A 30 -3.23 -30.45 26.09
C LEU A 30 -2.32 -29.57 25.22
N ILE A 31 -1.01 -29.84 25.19
CA ILE A 31 -0.07 -29.15 24.30
C ILE A 31 -0.22 -29.65 22.85
N ALA A 32 -0.57 -30.92 22.63
CA ALA A 32 -0.85 -31.45 21.30
C ALA A 32 -2.19 -30.96 20.72
N CYS A 33 -3.20 -30.69 21.56
CA CYS A 33 -4.49 -30.15 21.11
C CYS A 33 -4.49 -28.63 20.85
N ALA A 34 -3.50 -27.88 21.36
CA ALA A 34 -3.37 -26.44 21.08
C ALA A 34 -2.77 -26.13 19.69
N GLY A 35 -2.20 -27.13 19.01
CA GLY A 35 -1.57 -26.98 17.69
C GLY A 35 -2.53 -27.01 16.50
N ALA A 36 -3.82 -27.24 16.72
CA ALA A 36 -4.85 -27.27 15.68
C ALA A 36 -5.71 -25.99 15.66
N LEU A 37 -5.19 -24.86 16.19
CA LEU A 37 -5.78 -23.56 15.89
C LEU A 37 -5.54 -23.28 14.41
N ALA A 38 -6.63 -23.37 13.65
CA ALA A 38 -6.78 -23.03 12.24
C ALA A 38 -5.58 -22.28 11.65
N LEU A 39 -4.89 -22.93 10.71
CA LEU A 39 -4.27 -22.23 9.60
C LEU A 39 -5.42 -21.61 8.78
N ALA A 40 -6.09 -20.59 9.34
CA ALA A 40 -6.84 -19.67 8.52
C ALA A 40 -5.79 -19.08 7.59
N ALA A 41 -5.79 -19.54 6.33
CA ALA A 41 -4.95 -18.95 5.31
C ALA A 41 -5.17 -17.44 5.41
N ALA A 42 -4.11 -16.70 5.70
CA ALA A 42 -4.19 -15.24 5.73
C ALA A 42 -4.90 -14.84 4.42
N PRO A 43 -5.93 -13.99 4.48
CA PRO A 43 -6.65 -13.61 3.29
C PRO A 43 -5.63 -13.16 2.26
N GLY A 44 -5.76 -13.68 1.03
CA GLY A 44 -4.89 -13.29 -0.07
C GLY A 44 -4.81 -11.77 -0.16
N LEU A 45 -3.71 -11.25 -0.71
CA LEU A 45 -3.45 -9.82 -0.80
C LEU A 45 -4.65 -9.01 -1.37
N TRP A 46 -5.41 -9.66 -2.26
CA TRP A 46 -6.71 -9.22 -2.74
C TRP A 46 -7.77 -10.28 -2.44
N GLN A 47 -8.90 -9.85 -1.89
CA GLN A 47 -10.07 -10.71 -1.70
C GLN A 47 -10.65 -11.10 -3.07
N LYS A 48 -11.28 -12.28 -3.11
CA LYS A 48 -12.03 -12.71 -4.29
C LYS A 48 -13.32 -11.90 -4.40
N ILE A 49 -13.78 -11.67 -5.62
CA ILE A 49 -14.99 -10.86 -5.88
C ILE A 49 -16.21 -11.43 -5.14
N GLY A 50 -16.40 -12.76 -5.15
CA GLY A 50 -17.52 -13.39 -4.44
C GLY A 50 -17.41 -13.39 -2.91
N ALA A 51 -16.37 -12.78 -2.33
CA ALA A 51 -16.09 -12.79 -0.89
C ALA A 51 -15.56 -11.44 -0.38
N ASP A 52 -15.85 -10.34 -1.08
CA ASP A 52 -15.33 -9.00 -0.78
C ASP A 52 -16.31 -8.08 -0.03
N ASP A 53 -17.49 -8.60 0.35
CA ASP A 53 -18.59 -7.86 1.00
C ASP A 53 -19.13 -6.65 0.19
N VAL A 54 -18.70 -6.49 -1.07
CA VAL A 54 -19.13 -5.43 -1.99
C VAL A 54 -20.03 -5.98 -3.08
N HIS A 55 -19.70 -7.14 -3.63
CA HIS A 55 -20.46 -7.79 -4.70
C HIS A 55 -21.44 -8.83 -4.16
N ASP A 56 -22.63 -8.96 -4.79
CA ASP A 56 -23.55 -10.06 -4.48
C ASP A 56 -22.94 -11.40 -4.91
N PRO A 57 -22.63 -12.32 -3.97
CA PRO A 57 -21.98 -13.59 -4.28
C PRO A 57 -22.83 -14.52 -5.15
N HIS A 58 -24.16 -14.31 -5.21
CA HIS A 58 -25.06 -15.11 -6.04
C HIS A 58 -25.26 -14.52 -7.44
N SER A 59 -24.68 -13.35 -7.73
CA SER A 59 -24.78 -12.76 -9.05
C SER A 59 -24.06 -13.64 -10.08
N PRO A 60 -24.69 -13.95 -11.22
CA PRO A 60 -24.03 -14.70 -12.30
C PRO A 60 -22.80 -13.96 -12.83
N ALA A 61 -22.71 -12.64 -12.62
CA ALA A 61 -21.55 -11.85 -13.02
C ALA A 61 -20.26 -12.26 -12.26
N VAL A 62 -20.36 -12.76 -11.03
CA VAL A 62 -19.18 -13.18 -10.25
C VAL A 62 -18.37 -14.26 -10.97
N GLY A 63 -19.03 -15.16 -11.71
CA GLY A 63 -18.36 -16.19 -12.49
C GLY A 63 -17.73 -15.71 -13.80
N VAL A 64 -17.98 -14.45 -14.20
CA VAL A 64 -17.53 -13.87 -15.48
C VAL A 64 -16.47 -12.78 -15.25
N LEU A 65 -16.51 -12.09 -14.10
CA LEU A 65 -15.55 -11.06 -13.76
C LEU A 65 -14.16 -11.65 -13.51
N GLN A 66 -13.13 -10.94 -13.97
CA GLN A 66 -11.74 -11.31 -13.71
C GLN A 66 -11.40 -11.14 -12.22
N GLU A 67 -10.77 -12.15 -11.62
CA GLU A 67 -10.37 -12.07 -10.21
C GLU A 67 -9.24 -11.05 -9.99
N PRO A 68 -9.27 -10.23 -8.93
CA PRO A 68 -8.26 -9.20 -8.68
C PRO A 68 -6.84 -9.76 -8.58
N THR A 69 -6.68 -10.95 -7.99
CA THR A 69 -5.36 -11.59 -7.92
C THR A 69 -4.83 -11.92 -9.31
N GLU A 70 -5.69 -12.41 -10.22
CA GLU A 70 -5.30 -12.70 -11.59
C GLU A 70 -4.83 -11.43 -12.31
N ALA A 71 -5.59 -10.34 -12.17
CA ALA A 71 -5.29 -9.06 -12.81
C ALA A 71 -4.05 -8.36 -12.25
N LEU A 72 -3.85 -8.40 -10.92
CA LEU A 72 -2.93 -7.47 -10.24
C LEU A 72 -1.63 -8.11 -9.75
N GLN A 73 -1.55 -9.45 -9.63
CA GLN A 73 -0.37 -10.13 -9.05
C GLN A 73 0.95 -9.86 -9.77
N ALA A 74 0.90 -9.60 -11.08
CA ALA A 74 2.08 -9.32 -11.90
C ALA A 74 2.53 -7.85 -11.82
N LEU A 75 1.71 -6.97 -11.24
CA LEU A 75 1.98 -5.54 -11.21
C LEU A 75 2.84 -5.16 -9.98
N PRO A 76 3.57 -4.04 -10.05
CA PRO A 76 4.43 -3.61 -8.96
C PRO A 76 3.61 -3.24 -7.74
N ARG A 77 4.07 -3.67 -6.56
CA ARG A 77 3.30 -3.56 -5.31
C ARG A 77 3.36 -2.17 -4.70
N ASP A 78 2.23 -1.76 -4.13
CA ASP A 78 2.11 -0.60 -3.24
C ASP A 78 1.59 -1.05 -1.86
N THR A 79 1.64 -0.14 -0.88
CA THR A 79 1.18 -0.40 0.50
C THR A 79 -0.25 0.05 0.76
N VAL A 80 -0.88 0.74 -0.19
CA VAL A 80 -2.19 1.39 -0.03
C VAL A 80 -3.12 1.13 -1.22
N GLY A 81 -4.42 1.39 -1.03
CA GLY A 81 -5.44 1.23 -2.06
C GLY A 81 -5.51 -0.20 -2.60
N ALA A 82 -5.58 -0.35 -3.92
CA ALA A 82 -5.50 -1.64 -4.61
C ALA A 82 -4.12 -2.31 -4.53
N ARG A 83 -3.16 -1.76 -3.75
CA ARG A 83 -1.81 -2.30 -3.54
C ARG A 83 -0.97 -2.41 -4.82
N VAL A 84 -1.22 -1.51 -5.78
CA VAL A 84 -0.51 -1.44 -7.06
C VAL A 84 0.07 -0.05 -7.28
N ARG A 85 1.34 0.00 -7.70
CA ARG A 85 2.02 1.22 -8.15
C ARG A 85 1.70 1.44 -9.63
N TRP A 86 0.55 2.06 -9.91
CA TRP A 86 0.06 2.24 -11.28
C TRP A 86 1.00 2.99 -12.22
N VAL A 87 1.67 4.04 -11.72
CA VAL A 87 2.65 4.79 -12.51
C VAL A 87 3.89 3.94 -12.83
N ASP A 88 4.39 3.15 -11.87
CA ASP A 88 5.52 2.23 -12.12
C ASP A 88 5.14 1.12 -13.12
N ALA A 89 3.90 0.62 -13.03
CA ALA A 89 3.39 -0.36 -13.99
C ALA A 89 3.38 0.17 -15.43
N LEU A 90 2.95 1.43 -15.62
CA LEU A 90 3.03 2.12 -16.91
C LEU A 90 4.46 2.33 -17.37
N ASP A 91 5.32 2.88 -16.50
CA ASP A 91 6.71 3.23 -16.85
C ASP A 91 7.51 1.98 -17.23
N ARG A 92 7.18 0.83 -16.64
CA ARG A 92 7.78 -0.48 -16.97
C ARG A 92 7.10 -1.20 -18.15
N GLY A 93 6.04 -0.62 -18.73
CA GLY A 93 5.30 -1.21 -19.84
C GLY A 93 4.50 -2.48 -19.50
N LEU A 94 4.27 -2.74 -18.21
CA LEU A 94 3.48 -3.89 -17.72
C LEU A 94 1.99 -3.74 -18.03
N ILE A 95 1.54 -2.50 -18.20
CA ILE A 95 0.22 -2.15 -18.70
C ILE A 95 0.37 -1.16 -19.84
N GLN A 96 -0.48 -1.29 -20.86
CA GLN A 96 -0.50 -0.43 -22.04
C GLN A 96 -1.94 -0.01 -22.32
N PRO A 97 -2.47 0.97 -21.55
CA PRO A 97 -3.82 1.45 -21.78
C PRO A 97 -3.96 2.01 -23.18
N ARG A 98 -5.13 1.83 -23.77
CA ARG A 98 -5.47 2.50 -25.01
C ARG A 98 -5.43 4.01 -24.80
N THR A 99 -4.70 4.70 -25.66
CA THR A 99 -4.52 6.16 -25.59
C THR A 99 -5.76 6.94 -26.02
N ASN A 100 -6.63 6.34 -26.83
CA ASN A 100 -7.84 6.96 -27.36
C ASN A 100 -8.87 5.91 -27.82
N ILE A 101 -10.13 6.34 -27.84
CA ILE A 101 -11.24 5.57 -28.43
C ILE A 101 -11.40 5.93 -29.91
N LEU A 102 -11.37 7.23 -30.22
CA LEU A 102 -11.58 7.75 -31.55
C LEU A 102 -10.25 8.21 -32.19
N PRO A 103 -9.98 7.94 -33.48
CA PRO A 103 -8.71 8.25 -34.14
C PRO A 103 -8.28 9.72 -34.06
N GLU A 104 -9.24 10.65 -34.02
CA GLU A 104 -9.03 12.10 -34.01
C GLU A 104 -8.69 12.67 -32.62
N THR A 105 -8.78 11.86 -31.56
CA THR A 105 -8.49 12.31 -30.20
C THR A 105 -7.01 12.65 -30.07
N LYS A 106 -6.71 13.91 -29.75
CA LYS A 106 -5.35 14.38 -29.51
C LYS A 106 -4.96 14.13 -28.06
N VAL A 107 -3.96 13.28 -27.86
CA VAL A 107 -3.42 12.98 -26.53
C VAL A 107 -2.36 14.00 -26.17
N ASN A 108 -2.57 14.73 -25.07
CA ASN A 108 -1.71 15.83 -24.65
C ASN A 108 -0.91 15.44 -23.40
N LEU A 109 0.28 14.88 -23.59
CA LEU A 109 1.19 14.63 -22.47
C LEU A 109 1.82 15.95 -22.01
N ARG A 110 1.77 16.21 -20.70
CA ARG A 110 2.41 17.39 -20.12
C ARG A 110 3.41 16.96 -19.04
N THR A 111 4.64 17.43 -19.16
CA THR A 111 5.73 17.08 -18.25
C THR A 111 6.09 18.18 -17.26
N THR A 112 5.33 19.28 -17.18
CA THR A 112 5.62 20.31 -16.19
C THR A 112 5.29 19.86 -14.77
N GLU A 113 6.07 20.34 -13.80
CA GLU A 113 5.79 20.22 -12.39
C GLU A 113 5.42 21.57 -11.81
N VAL A 114 4.52 21.57 -10.83
CA VAL A 114 4.09 22.75 -10.10
C VAL A 114 4.46 22.59 -8.63
N LEU A 115 5.04 23.64 -8.04
CA LEU A 115 5.42 23.69 -6.64
C LEU A 115 4.44 24.56 -5.84
N LEU A 116 3.77 23.96 -4.86
CA LEU A 116 2.93 24.65 -3.91
C LEU A 116 3.75 24.91 -2.63
N ARG A 117 4.03 26.19 -2.38
CA ARG A 117 4.96 26.63 -1.34
C ARG A 117 4.31 26.91 0.01
N ASN A 118 2.99 27.12 0.03
CA ASN A 118 2.25 27.49 1.24
C ASN A 118 1.72 26.24 1.97
N THR A 119 2.62 25.54 2.66
CA THR A 119 2.37 24.24 3.31
C THR A 119 2.61 24.27 4.83
N GLY A 120 2.78 25.46 5.42
CA GLY A 120 3.20 25.60 6.81
C GLY A 120 4.56 24.94 7.07
N GLU A 121 4.63 24.14 8.13
CA GLU A 121 5.84 23.42 8.55
C GLU A 121 6.12 22.16 7.72
N MET A 122 5.12 21.65 6.99
CA MET A 122 5.30 20.49 6.13
C MET A 122 6.15 20.85 4.90
N PRO A 123 6.87 19.88 4.32
CA PRO A 123 7.57 20.05 3.06
C PRO A 123 6.64 20.62 1.98
N MET A 124 7.20 21.31 1.00
CA MET A 124 6.42 21.86 -0.10
C MET A 124 5.82 20.73 -0.94
N VAL A 125 4.65 21.01 -1.52
CA VAL A 125 3.94 20.04 -2.34
C VAL A 125 4.39 20.16 -3.79
N ARG A 126 4.78 19.03 -4.38
CA ARG A 126 5.07 18.93 -5.82
C ARG A 126 3.90 18.25 -6.51
N PHE A 127 3.37 18.90 -7.53
CA PHE A 127 2.37 18.34 -8.44
C PHE A 127 3.00 18.11 -9.82
N PRO A 128 3.19 16.86 -10.25
CA PRO A 128 3.75 16.58 -11.58
C PRO A 128 2.62 16.29 -12.58
N HIS A 129 2.59 17.02 -13.71
CA HIS A 129 1.56 16.79 -14.73
C HIS A 129 1.69 15.43 -15.41
N ARG A 130 2.90 14.87 -15.55
CA ARG A 130 3.14 13.66 -16.36
C ARG A 130 2.27 12.50 -15.87
N GLN A 131 2.32 12.22 -14.58
CA GLN A 131 1.59 11.11 -13.97
C GLN A 131 0.07 11.28 -14.06
N HIS A 132 -0.43 12.50 -14.18
CA HIS A 132 -1.86 12.77 -14.34
C HIS A 132 -2.28 12.71 -15.81
N THR A 133 -1.50 13.33 -16.70
CA THR A 133 -1.77 13.40 -18.15
C THR A 133 -1.47 12.12 -18.93
N LEU A 134 -0.86 11.12 -18.27
CA LEU A 134 -0.82 9.75 -18.79
C LEU A 134 -2.19 9.05 -18.77
N TRP A 135 -3.11 9.50 -17.92
CA TRP A 135 -4.42 8.88 -17.72
C TRP A 135 -5.59 9.81 -18.07
N LEU A 136 -5.40 11.11 -17.89
CA LEU A 136 -6.44 12.12 -17.92
C LEU A 136 -6.13 13.19 -18.97
N ASP A 137 -7.17 13.80 -19.53
CA ASP A 137 -7.05 14.95 -20.41
C ASP A 137 -7.04 16.27 -19.61
N CYS A 138 -6.56 17.34 -20.25
CA CYS A 138 -6.55 18.69 -19.69
C CYS A 138 -7.92 19.10 -19.14
N SER A 139 -9.02 18.76 -19.84
CA SER A 139 -10.38 19.15 -19.43
C SER A 139 -10.86 18.46 -18.16
N ASN A 140 -10.21 17.37 -17.72
CA ASN A 140 -10.53 16.74 -16.43
C ASN A 140 -10.12 17.61 -15.23
N CYS A 141 -9.24 18.59 -15.44
CA CYS A 141 -8.69 19.43 -14.37
C CYS A 141 -8.91 20.93 -14.63
N HIS A 142 -8.84 21.35 -15.88
CA HIS A 142 -8.89 22.75 -16.28
C HIS A 142 -10.17 23.07 -17.06
N ASP A 143 -10.83 24.21 -16.84
CA ASP A 143 -10.48 25.31 -15.91
C ASP A 143 -11.26 25.28 -14.59
N GLU A 144 -12.09 24.26 -14.40
CA GLU A 144 -13.03 24.17 -13.27
C GLU A 144 -12.34 23.85 -11.95
N LEU A 145 -11.56 22.77 -11.90
CA LEU A 145 -10.91 22.33 -10.66
C LEU A 145 -9.69 23.20 -10.34
N PHE A 146 -8.90 23.52 -11.37
CA PHE A 146 -7.72 24.36 -11.28
C PHE A 146 -7.69 25.34 -12.45
N ALA A 147 -7.22 26.56 -12.21
CA ALA A 147 -6.87 27.49 -13.29
C ALA A 147 -5.51 27.11 -13.90
N ARG A 148 -5.32 27.42 -15.19
CA ARG A 148 -4.07 27.06 -15.92
C ARG A 148 -2.82 27.76 -15.41
N ALA A 149 -2.98 28.89 -14.72
CA ALA A 149 -1.87 29.66 -14.17
C ALA A 149 -1.54 29.19 -12.74
N ALA A 150 -0.31 28.76 -12.50
CA ALA A 150 0.14 28.33 -11.18
C ALA A 150 0.01 29.44 -10.13
N GLY A 151 -0.37 29.07 -8.91
CA GLY A 151 -0.54 30.00 -7.79
C GLY A 151 -1.85 30.78 -7.76
N THR A 152 -2.72 30.63 -8.76
CA THR A 152 -4.01 31.34 -8.81
C THR A 152 -5.14 30.61 -8.11
N THR A 153 -5.14 29.27 -8.14
CA THR A 153 -6.16 28.46 -7.48
C THR A 153 -5.88 28.38 -5.98
N ARG A 154 -6.86 28.73 -5.15
CA ARG A 154 -6.77 28.51 -3.70
C ARG A 154 -6.91 27.02 -3.40
N ILE A 155 -5.94 26.50 -2.67
CA ILE A 155 -5.87 25.09 -2.27
C ILE A 155 -5.44 25.07 -0.81
N ASN A 156 -6.10 24.26 0.00
CA ASN A 156 -5.68 23.95 1.37
C ASN A 156 -6.18 22.55 1.73
N MET A 157 -5.69 22.01 2.85
CA MET A 157 -6.07 20.65 3.28
C MET A 157 -7.54 20.52 3.66
N LEU A 158 -8.21 21.59 4.12
CA LEU A 158 -9.64 21.55 4.43
C LEU A 158 -10.46 21.25 3.18
N LEU A 159 -10.21 21.98 2.09
CA LEU A 159 -10.83 21.74 0.78
C LEU A 159 -10.52 20.34 0.26
N ILE A 160 -9.28 19.89 0.43
CA ILE A 160 -8.86 18.56 -0.03
C ILE A 160 -9.61 17.47 0.76
N LEU A 161 -9.76 17.60 2.07
CA LEU A 161 -10.48 16.63 2.89
C LEU A 161 -12.01 16.68 2.68
N SER A 162 -12.55 17.80 2.17
CA SER A 162 -13.96 17.92 1.77
C SER A 162 -14.25 17.38 0.36
N GLY A 163 -13.28 16.74 -0.30
CA GLY A 163 -13.46 16.15 -1.63
C GLY A 163 -13.24 17.14 -2.79
N GLU A 164 -12.66 18.32 -2.52
CA GLU A 164 -12.33 19.30 -3.55
C GLU A 164 -10.84 19.24 -3.94
N LYS A 165 -10.49 19.86 -5.06
CA LYS A 165 -9.11 19.96 -5.56
C LYS A 165 -8.48 18.57 -5.66
N CYS A 166 -7.37 18.32 -4.96
CA CYS A 166 -6.70 17.02 -4.95
C CYS A 166 -7.61 15.89 -4.42
N GLY A 167 -8.51 16.22 -3.49
CA GLY A 167 -9.40 15.27 -2.83
C GLY A 167 -10.53 14.74 -3.70
N LEU A 168 -10.79 15.39 -4.85
CA LEU A 168 -11.75 14.86 -5.82
C LEU A 168 -11.34 13.46 -6.32
N CYS A 169 -10.03 13.22 -6.41
CA CYS A 169 -9.49 11.96 -6.89
C CYS A 169 -8.75 11.17 -5.80
N HIS A 170 -7.88 11.82 -5.01
CA HIS A 170 -7.09 11.14 -3.97
C HIS A 170 -7.97 10.75 -2.79
N GLY A 171 -8.11 9.43 -2.56
CA GLY A 171 -9.00 8.84 -1.57
C GLY A 171 -10.14 8.01 -2.17
N ALA A 172 -10.62 8.38 -3.36
CA ALA A 172 -11.67 7.65 -4.07
C ALA A 172 -11.13 6.78 -5.20
N VAL A 173 -10.34 7.37 -6.11
CA VAL A 173 -9.82 6.69 -7.32
C VAL A 173 -8.29 6.67 -7.38
N ALA A 174 -7.63 7.43 -6.51
CA ALA A 174 -6.18 7.45 -6.35
C ALA A 174 -5.79 7.19 -4.89
N PHE A 175 -4.49 7.09 -4.61
CA PHE A 175 -3.97 6.77 -3.27
C PHE A 175 -4.56 7.69 -2.18
N PRO A 176 -4.73 7.20 -0.94
CA PRO A 176 -5.42 7.93 0.12
C PRO A 176 -4.63 9.16 0.59
N LEU A 177 -5.36 10.17 1.06
CA LEU A 177 -4.80 11.45 1.55
C LEU A 177 -3.93 11.31 2.80
N THR A 178 -3.90 10.13 3.44
CA THR A 178 -3.02 9.81 4.56
C THR A 178 -1.54 9.65 4.14
N GLU A 179 -1.27 9.52 2.85
CA GLU A 179 0.08 9.37 2.30
C GLU A 179 0.77 10.73 2.12
N CYS A 180 0.91 11.50 3.21
CA CYS A 180 1.30 12.92 3.18
C CYS A 180 2.57 13.17 2.35
N LYS A 181 3.58 12.30 2.52
CA LYS A 181 4.91 12.42 1.87
C LYS A 181 4.87 12.22 0.35
N ARG A 182 3.80 11.66 -0.22
CA ARG A 182 3.65 11.54 -1.67
C ARG A 182 3.40 12.89 -2.34
N CYS A 183 2.75 13.82 -1.63
CA CYS A 183 2.54 15.18 -2.10
C CYS A 183 3.61 16.12 -1.53
N HIS A 184 3.76 16.12 -0.21
CA HIS A 184 4.75 16.91 0.54
C HIS A 184 6.13 16.29 0.41
N SER A 185 6.76 16.51 -0.74
CA SER A 185 7.95 15.77 -1.19
C SER A 185 9.15 16.66 -1.49
N VAL A 186 9.03 17.99 -1.35
CA VAL A 186 10.12 18.91 -1.63
C VAL A 186 10.46 19.71 -0.38
N GLU A 187 11.62 19.40 0.20
CA GLU A 187 12.10 20.08 1.40
C GLU A 187 12.45 21.54 1.14
N ARG A 188 12.16 22.40 2.11
CA ARG A 188 12.38 23.84 1.94
C ARG A 188 13.88 24.14 1.96
N GLY A 189 14.38 24.65 0.84
CA GLY A 189 15.81 24.96 0.66
C GLY A 189 16.63 23.83 0.04
N SER A 190 16.03 22.66 -0.23
CA SER A 190 16.72 21.54 -0.88
C SER A 190 17.17 21.86 -2.30
N PRO A 191 18.11 21.08 -2.88
CA PRO A 191 18.47 21.20 -4.30
C PRO A 191 17.25 21.14 -5.23
N GLU A 192 16.29 20.26 -4.95
CA GLU A 192 15.05 20.13 -5.72
C GLU A 192 14.21 21.40 -5.64
N HIS A 193 14.10 22.02 -4.45
CA HIS A 193 13.44 23.32 -4.31
C HIS A 193 14.16 24.41 -5.12
N GLN A 194 15.49 24.42 -5.07
CA GLN A 194 16.31 25.40 -5.80
C GLN A 194 16.17 25.24 -7.32
N ALA A 195 15.94 24.02 -7.82
CA ALA A 195 15.71 23.76 -9.25
C ALA A 195 14.44 24.43 -9.80
N PHE A 196 13.43 24.75 -8.96
CA PHE A 196 12.30 25.59 -9.36
C PHE A 196 12.66 27.08 -9.44
N GLY A 197 13.81 27.48 -8.88
CA GLY A 197 14.25 28.87 -8.78
C GLY A 197 13.18 29.75 -8.12
N LYS A 198 12.93 30.90 -8.75
CA LYS A 198 11.89 31.86 -8.33
C LYS A 198 10.49 31.50 -8.86
N GLY A 199 10.38 30.52 -9.77
CA GLY A 199 9.12 30.13 -10.40
C GLY A 199 8.30 29.16 -9.56
N LEU A 200 7.04 28.94 -9.97
CA LEU A 200 6.20 27.86 -9.44
C LEU A 200 6.13 26.66 -10.38
N VAL A 201 6.59 26.80 -11.62
CA VAL A 201 6.49 25.79 -12.66
C VAL A 201 7.87 25.53 -13.24
N ARG A 202 8.19 24.27 -13.49
CA ARG A 202 9.36 23.84 -14.24
C ARG A 202 9.03 22.64 -15.11
N ASP A 203 9.86 22.32 -16.08
CA ASP A 203 9.76 21.05 -16.80
C ASP A 203 10.38 19.91 -15.97
N ALA A 204 9.68 18.78 -15.83
CA ALA A 204 10.16 17.62 -15.05
C ALA A 204 11.43 16.98 -15.64
N ASN A 205 11.68 17.20 -16.93
CA ASN A 205 12.82 16.63 -17.65
C ASN A 205 14.03 17.57 -17.69
N VAL A 206 13.95 18.75 -17.07
CA VAL A 206 15.08 19.66 -16.95
C VAL A 206 15.75 19.42 -15.60
N PRO A 207 17.06 19.06 -15.58
CA PRO A 207 17.79 18.75 -14.36
C PRO A 207 17.80 19.91 -13.36
#